data_AF-A0A641MA22-F1
#
_entry.id   AF-A0A641MA22-F1
#
_cell.length_a   1.000
_cell.length_b   1.000
_cell.length_c   1.000
_cell.angle_alpha   90.00
_cell.angle_beta   90.00
_cell.angle_gamma   90.00
#
_symmetry.space_group_name_H-M   'P 1'
#
loop_
_entity.id
_entity.type
_entity.pdbx_description
1 polymer ?
#
loop_
_entity_poly.entity_id
_entity_poly.type
_entity_poly.pdbx_seq_one_letter_code
_entity_poly.pdbx_strand_id
1 'polypeptide(L)'
;INSLYGNFVQAVLVSDTEKAPAGIGHVFQLSSATTEYICQNSEWKKKHIGEKYCFSFWAKSRQVGILSFMLDGEPYQEIHIEKENDWKRYCVSFVIANREETELRIGLTHVLENLYFCSPQLEAGERATLYQATDGTLTDTDEFGAWFCRGGVGGTIQNPLLRLNEDGSIEAGNKSFVINPNGTGYLANGRFSWTEDTITLQDVTIRWEDFDENTQNKLLPKSVSIDGPNIFHYADTLDQTDVQPDKIELIATEHNFSSTSSKWQYLSLDNSWKDISTGSTYVVTPSLHAWEGQDILTLRYKAFGEETEFVSTYTITKQYNGQDSYSVYVASNHGETFRNGIISTVLSATVYKGGIDVTDKIPEHNFKWRRISSDQLSDELWNSIEHIGKSLDISEEDVYRKAVFDCEIIISNS
;
A
#
# COMPACT_ATOMS: atom_id res chain seq x y z
N ILE A 1 26.22 36.64 -18.97
CA ILE A 1 25.23 37.67 -19.39
C ILE A 1 24.01 37.67 -18.44
N ASN A 2 23.12 38.67 -18.43
CA ASN A 2 21.91 38.62 -17.59
C ASN A 2 20.74 37.97 -18.35
N SER A 3 20.62 36.65 -18.24
CA SER A 3 19.63 35.87 -18.97
C SER A 3 18.22 35.93 -18.38
N LEU A 4 18.12 36.24 -17.08
CA LEU A 4 16.85 36.24 -16.34
C LEU A 4 16.04 37.53 -16.55
N TYR A 5 16.71 38.68 -16.50
CA TYR A 5 16.04 40.00 -16.48
C TYR A 5 16.33 40.85 -17.72
N GLY A 6 17.20 40.36 -18.59
CA GLY A 6 17.56 41.04 -19.83
C GLY A 6 18.56 42.17 -19.60
N ASN A 7 19.30 42.52 -20.66
CA ASN A 7 20.25 43.62 -20.64
C ASN A 7 20.18 44.37 -21.98
N PHE A 8 19.03 44.98 -22.25
CA PHE A 8 18.75 45.64 -23.52
C PHE A 8 19.18 47.11 -23.51
N VAL A 9 19.60 47.62 -24.67
CA VAL A 9 19.94 49.05 -24.84
C VAL A 9 18.69 49.92 -24.73
N GLN A 10 17.57 49.43 -25.24
CA GLN A 10 16.24 50.04 -25.17
C GLN A 10 15.36 49.38 -24.10
N ALA A 11 14.28 50.06 -23.73
CA ALA A 11 13.20 49.44 -22.98
C ALA A 11 12.49 48.37 -23.83
N VAL A 12 12.34 47.16 -23.28
CA VAL A 12 11.65 46.04 -23.91
C VAL A 12 10.52 45.57 -22.99
N LEU A 13 9.36 45.29 -23.56
CA LEU A 13 8.20 44.84 -22.79
C LEU A 13 8.43 43.41 -22.28
N VAL A 14 8.11 43.19 -21.01
CA VAL A 14 8.03 41.85 -20.42
C VAL A 14 6.63 41.31 -20.65
N SER A 15 6.51 40.10 -21.18
CA SER A 15 5.24 39.44 -21.41
C SER A 15 4.80 38.69 -20.15
N ASP A 16 3.62 39.04 -19.63
CA ASP A 16 2.97 38.30 -18.54
C ASP A 16 2.17 37.07 -19.03
N THR A 17 1.99 36.93 -20.34
CA THR A 17 1.14 35.89 -20.95
C THR A 17 1.92 34.65 -21.39
N GLU A 18 3.24 34.75 -21.52
CA GLU A 18 4.10 33.66 -21.99
C GLU A 18 5.03 33.19 -20.86
N LYS A 19 5.37 31.90 -20.87
CA LYS A 19 6.31 31.30 -19.92
C LYS A 19 7.58 30.88 -20.65
N ALA A 20 8.73 31.16 -20.05
CA ALA A 20 10.01 30.72 -20.58
C ALA A 20 10.06 29.17 -20.62
N PRO A 21 10.52 28.55 -21.72
CA PRO A 21 10.66 27.09 -21.82
C PRO A 21 11.54 26.47 -20.73
N ALA A 22 12.51 27.23 -20.22
CA ALA A 22 13.38 26.83 -19.12
C ALA A 22 12.71 26.87 -17.73
N GLY A 23 11.48 27.36 -17.62
CA GLY A 23 10.75 27.48 -16.36
C GLY A 23 11.19 28.64 -15.45
N ILE A 24 12.18 29.44 -15.87
CA ILE A 24 12.73 30.55 -15.09
C ILE A 24 13.11 31.73 -16.00
N GLY A 25 13.01 32.96 -15.48
CA GLY A 25 13.35 34.19 -16.18
C GLY A 25 12.17 34.86 -16.90
N HIS A 26 12.37 36.12 -17.29
CA HIS A 26 11.38 36.90 -18.02
C HIS A 26 11.32 36.50 -19.49
N VAL A 27 10.12 36.63 -20.07
CA VAL A 27 9.92 36.57 -21.51
C VAL A 27 9.78 37.99 -22.04
N PHE A 28 10.59 38.35 -23.03
CA PHE A 28 10.62 39.68 -23.62
C PHE A 28 9.89 39.68 -24.96
N GLN A 29 9.04 40.67 -25.19
CA GLN A 29 8.39 40.88 -26.48
C GLN A 29 9.21 41.91 -27.28
N LEU A 30 9.84 41.46 -28.35
CA LEU A 30 10.68 42.29 -29.21
C LEU A 30 9.82 43.14 -30.16
N SER A 31 10.24 44.39 -30.36
CA SER A 31 9.60 45.29 -31.32
C SER A 31 10.08 44.99 -32.74
N SER A 32 9.33 45.40 -33.77
CA SER A 32 9.78 45.29 -35.17
C SER A 32 10.98 46.19 -35.53
N ALA A 33 11.38 47.11 -34.66
CA ALA A 33 12.66 47.80 -34.76
C ALA A 33 13.80 46.92 -34.21
N THR A 34 15.03 47.16 -34.67
CA THR A 34 16.22 46.45 -34.16
C THR A 34 16.29 46.53 -32.64
N THR A 35 16.19 45.37 -31.98
CA THR A 35 16.33 45.26 -30.52
C THR A 35 17.76 44.86 -30.17
N GLU A 36 18.49 45.67 -29.40
CA GLU A 36 19.90 45.43 -29.08
C GLU A 36 20.05 44.91 -27.64
N TYR A 37 20.81 43.83 -27.51
CA TYR A 37 21.15 43.19 -26.24
C TYR A 37 22.65 43.33 -25.97
N ILE A 38 22.99 43.92 -24.83
CA ILE A 38 24.36 44.07 -24.35
C ILE A 38 24.77 42.74 -23.72
N CYS A 39 25.62 41.99 -24.42
CA CYS A 39 26.11 40.71 -23.94
C CYS A 39 27.21 40.89 -22.89
N GLN A 40 28.23 41.68 -23.23
CA GLN A 40 29.42 41.87 -22.42
C GLN A 40 29.97 43.29 -22.58
N ASN A 41 30.67 43.78 -21.57
CA ASN A 41 31.28 45.11 -21.61
C ASN A 41 32.51 45.19 -22.55
N SER A 42 32.98 46.40 -22.82
CA SER A 42 34.10 46.65 -23.74
C SER A 42 35.43 46.04 -23.25
N GLU A 43 35.67 45.98 -21.94
CA GLU A 43 36.87 45.36 -21.37
C GLU A 43 36.90 43.84 -21.60
N TRP A 44 35.76 43.16 -21.39
CA TRP A 44 35.61 41.74 -21.67
C TRP A 44 35.80 41.48 -23.16
N LYS A 45 35.17 42.27 -24.03
CA LYS A 45 35.29 42.12 -25.49
C LYS A 45 36.74 42.23 -25.96
N LYS A 46 37.50 43.18 -25.42
CA LYS A 46 38.94 43.36 -25.72
C LYS A 46 39.79 42.15 -25.33
N LYS A 47 39.45 41.45 -24.26
CA LYS A 47 40.21 40.27 -23.78
C LYS A 47 40.01 39.02 -24.65
N HIS A 48 38.84 38.89 -25.28
CA HIS A 48 38.44 37.67 -26.00
C HIS A 48 38.51 37.83 -27.53
N ILE A 49 39.24 38.82 -28.05
CA ILE A 49 39.39 39.05 -29.50
C ILE A 49 39.98 37.80 -30.17
N GLY A 50 39.36 37.36 -31.26
CA GLY A 50 39.79 36.20 -32.04
C GLY A 50 39.25 34.88 -31.49
N GLU A 51 38.65 34.88 -30.30
CA GLU A 51 37.99 33.70 -29.75
C GLU A 51 36.61 33.50 -30.35
N LYS A 52 36.17 32.23 -30.36
CA LYS A 52 34.89 31.83 -30.94
C LYS A 52 33.86 31.68 -29.82
N TYR A 53 32.70 32.28 -30.02
CA TYR A 53 31.60 32.24 -29.08
C TYR A 53 30.30 31.85 -29.79
N CYS A 54 29.41 31.22 -29.04
CA CYS A 54 28.07 30.87 -29.45
C CYS A 54 27.07 31.64 -28.61
N PHE A 55 26.20 32.41 -29.26
CA PHE A 55 25.04 33.01 -28.62
C PHE A 55 23.80 32.17 -28.92
N SER A 56 23.10 31.74 -27.89
CA SER A 56 21.86 30.99 -28.01
C SER A 56 20.73 31.67 -27.27
N PHE A 57 19.50 31.48 -27.74
CA PHE A 57 18.31 32.05 -27.14
C PHE A 57 17.07 31.26 -27.57
N TRP A 58 16.01 31.35 -26.77
CA TRP A 58 14.71 30.85 -27.16
C TRP A 58 13.91 31.95 -27.84
N ALA A 59 13.23 31.60 -28.93
CA ALA A 59 12.28 32.48 -29.59
C ALA A 59 10.99 31.77 -29.98
N LYS A 60 9.90 32.53 -29.97
CA LYS A 60 8.55 32.13 -30.42
C LYS A 60 7.90 33.32 -31.10
N SER A 61 7.25 33.11 -32.24
CA SER A 61 6.57 34.16 -33.01
C SER A 61 5.18 33.70 -33.40
N ARG A 62 4.22 34.62 -33.59
CA ARG A 62 2.90 34.27 -34.16
C ARG A 62 2.94 34.04 -35.67
N GLN A 63 4.05 34.39 -36.30
CA GLN A 63 4.23 34.30 -37.74
C GLN A 63 5.57 33.64 -38.06
N VAL A 64 5.61 32.83 -39.12
CA VAL A 64 6.87 32.37 -39.73
C VAL A 64 7.58 33.50 -40.47
N GLY A 65 8.91 33.44 -40.53
CA GLY A 65 9.68 34.40 -41.31
C GLY A 65 11.12 34.51 -40.82
N ILE A 66 11.74 35.65 -41.12
CA ILE A 66 13.18 35.86 -40.94
C ILE A 66 13.43 36.83 -39.78
N LEU A 67 14.35 36.43 -38.92
CA LEU A 67 14.96 37.23 -37.86
C LEU A 67 16.41 37.51 -38.25
N SER A 68 16.76 38.76 -38.50
CA SER A 68 18.13 39.17 -38.79
C SER A 68 18.92 39.32 -37.49
N PHE A 69 20.01 38.57 -37.39
CA PHE A 69 20.99 38.65 -36.31
C PHE A 69 22.09 39.62 -36.71
N MET A 70 22.24 40.67 -35.92
CA MET A 70 23.24 41.71 -36.08
C MET A 70 24.32 41.52 -35.01
N LEU A 71 25.58 41.65 -35.39
CA LEU A 71 26.72 41.63 -34.47
C LEU A 71 27.39 43.01 -34.49
N ASP A 72 27.42 43.67 -33.33
CA ASP A 72 27.96 45.03 -33.17
C ASP A 72 27.41 46.03 -34.20
N GLY A 73 26.09 46.00 -34.43
CA GLY A 73 25.40 46.91 -35.35
C GLY A 73 25.42 46.51 -36.82
N GLU A 74 26.20 45.48 -37.20
CA GLU A 74 26.32 45.01 -38.59
C GLU A 74 25.55 43.70 -38.82
N PRO A 75 24.88 43.51 -39.97
CA PRO A 75 24.24 42.25 -40.31
C PRO A 75 25.23 41.09 -40.32
N TYR A 76 24.88 39.99 -39.65
CA TYR A 76 25.77 38.83 -39.53
C TYR A 76 25.13 37.54 -40.05
N GLN A 77 23.90 37.22 -39.65
CA GLN A 77 23.22 36.00 -40.10
C GLN A 77 21.70 36.14 -40.07
N GLU A 78 21.00 35.49 -41.00
CA GLU A 78 19.54 35.35 -40.95
C GLU A 78 19.14 34.04 -40.24
N ILE A 79 18.15 34.13 -39.36
CA ILE A 79 17.56 33.01 -38.61
C ILE A 79 16.12 32.82 -39.09
N HIS A 80 15.80 31.60 -39.52
CA HIS A 80 14.46 31.26 -40.00
C HIS A 80 13.60 30.75 -38.85
N ILE A 81 12.51 31.47 -38.56
CA ILE A 81 11.44 31.01 -37.69
C ILE A 81 10.50 30.15 -38.54
N GLU A 82 10.63 28.84 -38.42
CA GLU A 82 9.99 27.85 -39.30
C GLU A 82 8.54 27.52 -38.92
N LYS A 83 8.14 27.81 -37.67
CA LYS A 83 6.83 27.42 -37.14
C LYS A 83 6.23 28.49 -36.23
N GLU A 84 4.93 28.72 -36.41
CA GLU A 84 4.15 29.66 -35.62
C GLU A 84 3.87 29.11 -34.22
N ASN A 85 3.87 30.00 -33.24
CA ASN A 85 3.53 29.76 -31.84
C ASN A 85 4.33 28.63 -31.16
N ASP A 86 5.49 28.27 -31.71
CA ASP A 86 6.36 27.23 -31.16
C ASP A 86 7.63 27.84 -30.57
N TRP A 87 8.00 27.39 -29.37
CA TRP A 87 9.27 27.76 -28.77
C TRP A 87 10.37 26.91 -29.39
N LYS A 88 11.36 27.56 -30.00
CA LYS A 88 12.57 26.90 -30.51
C LYS A 88 13.80 27.62 -30.00
N ARG A 89 14.84 26.86 -29.68
CA ARG A 89 16.14 27.41 -29.33
C ARG A 89 16.97 27.60 -30.59
N TYR A 90 17.43 28.82 -30.80
CA TYR A 90 18.31 29.21 -31.90
C TYR A 90 19.71 29.50 -31.37
N CYS A 91 20.72 29.34 -32.21
CA CYS A 91 22.09 29.67 -31.88
C CYS A 91 22.84 30.24 -33.09
N VAL A 92 23.72 31.20 -32.82
CA VAL A 92 24.60 31.83 -33.81
C VAL A 92 26.02 31.85 -33.23
N SER A 93 26.98 31.34 -34.02
CA SER A 93 28.38 31.27 -33.62
C SER A 93 29.19 32.31 -34.39
N PHE A 94 30.03 33.05 -33.69
CA PHE A 94 30.82 34.14 -34.23
C PHE A 94 32.19 34.26 -33.58
N VAL A 95 33.11 34.93 -34.26
CA VAL A 95 34.43 35.26 -33.73
C VAL A 95 34.38 36.68 -33.21
N ILE A 96 34.87 36.90 -31.98
CA ILE A 96 34.93 38.24 -31.40
C ILE A 96 35.92 39.09 -32.19
N ALA A 97 35.43 40.18 -32.78
CA ALA A 97 36.23 41.11 -33.56
C ALA A 97 36.47 42.42 -32.80
N ASN A 98 37.65 43.00 -32.98
CA ASN A 98 37.95 44.35 -32.50
C ASN A 98 37.63 45.37 -33.59
N ARG A 99 36.41 45.90 -33.58
CA ARG A 99 35.99 46.92 -34.54
C ARG A 99 35.97 48.33 -33.91
N GLU A 100 35.56 48.43 -32.64
CA GLU A 100 35.54 49.67 -31.85
C GLU A 100 35.67 49.37 -30.35
N GLU A 101 36.00 50.36 -29.51
CA GLU A 101 36.01 50.24 -28.04
C GLU A 101 34.60 50.25 -27.42
N THR A 102 33.68 49.48 -28.01
CA THR A 102 32.28 49.38 -27.62
C THR A 102 31.99 48.04 -26.94
N GLU A 103 30.82 47.94 -26.32
CA GLU A 103 30.30 46.69 -25.77
C GLU A 103 30.12 45.61 -26.86
N LEU A 104 30.07 44.34 -26.47
CA LEU A 104 29.61 43.28 -27.37
C LEU A 104 28.08 43.33 -27.44
N ARG A 105 27.54 43.68 -28.61
CA ARG A 105 26.10 43.82 -28.80
C ARG A 105 25.57 42.86 -29.83
N ILE A 106 24.41 42.29 -29.53
CA ILE A 106 23.63 41.49 -30.46
C ILE A 106 22.35 42.24 -30.77
N GLY A 107 22.14 42.56 -32.04
CA GLY A 107 20.90 43.14 -32.53
C GLY A 107 20.00 42.07 -33.14
N LEU A 108 18.70 42.18 -32.89
CA LEU A 108 17.67 41.33 -33.47
C LEU A 108 16.67 42.22 -34.22
N THR A 109 16.63 42.09 -35.55
CA THR A 109 15.74 42.88 -36.42
C THR A 109 14.75 41.96 -37.12
N HIS A 110 13.46 42.29 -37.08
CA HIS A 110 12.42 41.48 -37.70
C HIS A 110 11.19 42.28 -38.11
N VAL A 111 10.37 41.69 -38.97
CA VAL A 111 9.01 42.19 -39.28
C VAL A 111 7.91 41.24 -38.77
N LEU A 112 8.29 40.26 -37.94
CA LEU A 112 7.41 39.24 -37.37
C LEU A 112 6.42 39.81 -36.35
N GLU A 113 5.19 39.27 -36.33
CA GLU A 113 4.19 39.59 -35.31
C GLU A 113 4.48 38.90 -33.97
N ASN A 114 4.55 39.69 -32.89
CA ASN A 114 4.70 39.22 -31.50
C ASN A 114 5.85 38.22 -31.34
N LEU A 115 7.07 38.65 -31.71
CA LEU A 115 8.28 37.87 -31.45
C LEU A 115 8.63 37.93 -29.96
N TYR A 116 8.59 36.78 -29.31
CA TYR A 116 9.05 36.57 -27.95
C TYR A 116 10.47 36.04 -27.94
N PHE A 117 11.24 36.51 -26.97
CA PHE A 117 12.65 36.19 -26.77
C PHE A 117 12.88 35.92 -25.28
N CYS A 118 13.62 34.88 -24.93
CA CYS A 118 14.01 34.63 -23.55
C CYS A 118 15.25 33.73 -23.44
N SER A 119 15.76 33.61 -22.21
CA SER A 119 16.84 32.67 -21.88
C SER A 119 18.08 32.80 -22.79
N PRO A 120 18.61 34.02 -23.03
CA PRO A 120 19.82 34.17 -23.81
C PRO A 120 21.02 33.61 -23.06
N GLN A 121 21.99 33.06 -23.79
CA GLN A 121 23.21 32.51 -23.24
C GLN A 121 24.37 32.72 -24.22
N LEU A 122 25.52 33.16 -23.70
CA LEU A 122 26.74 33.36 -24.46
C LEU A 122 27.81 32.43 -23.89
N GLU A 123 28.40 31.60 -24.73
CA GLU A 123 29.33 30.54 -24.32
C GLU A 123 30.54 30.50 -25.24
N ALA A 124 31.70 30.16 -24.71
CA ALA A 124 32.89 29.90 -25.53
C ALA A 124 32.66 28.65 -26.40
N GLY A 125 33.09 28.72 -27.65
CA GLY A 125 32.95 27.63 -28.63
C GLY A 125 31.91 27.88 -29.71
N GLU A 126 31.43 26.79 -30.34
CA GLU A 126 30.61 26.85 -31.55
C GLU A 126 29.21 26.29 -31.39
N ARG A 127 28.90 25.69 -30.23
CA ARG A 127 27.66 24.97 -29.98
C ARG A 127 27.04 25.46 -28.68
N ALA A 128 25.71 25.58 -28.68
CA ALA A 128 24.96 25.87 -27.49
C ALA A 128 24.90 24.63 -26.58
N THR A 129 25.25 24.78 -25.30
CA THR A 129 25.03 23.74 -24.29
C THR A 129 23.62 23.86 -23.70
N LEU A 130 23.25 23.06 -22.70
CA LEU A 130 21.96 23.23 -22.02
C LEU A 130 21.86 24.61 -21.37
N TYR A 131 20.65 25.16 -21.32
CA TYR A 131 20.46 26.52 -20.81
C TYR A 131 20.81 26.61 -19.31
N GLN A 132 21.58 27.63 -18.95
CA GLN A 132 22.00 27.94 -17.59
C GLN A 132 21.58 29.38 -17.26
N ALA A 133 20.72 29.55 -16.26
CA ALA A 133 20.23 30.85 -15.87
C ALA A 133 21.30 31.66 -15.11
N THR A 134 21.50 32.91 -15.53
CA THR A 134 22.45 33.84 -14.91
C THR A 134 21.81 35.21 -14.73
N ASP A 135 22.01 35.85 -13.58
CA ASP A 135 21.49 37.20 -13.25
C ASP A 135 22.52 38.31 -13.46
N GLY A 136 23.75 37.96 -13.86
CA GLY A 136 24.88 38.88 -14.00
C GLY A 136 25.73 39.05 -12.74
N THR A 137 25.43 38.35 -11.65
CA THR A 137 26.18 38.43 -10.38
C THR A 137 27.33 37.41 -10.28
N LEU A 138 27.33 36.38 -11.14
CA LEU A 138 28.31 35.30 -11.10
C LEU A 138 29.63 35.71 -11.77
N THR A 139 30.74 35.43 -11.10
CA THR A 139 32.10 35.54 -11.66
C THR A 139 32.36 34.45 -12.69
N ASP A 140 32.97 34.80 -13.83
CA ASP A 140 33.47 33.82 -14.82
C ASP A 140 34.41 32.83 -14.14
N THR A 141 34.03 31.56 -14.10
CA THR A 141 34.93 30.44 -13.79
C THR A 141 34.66 29.35 -14.83
N ASP A 142 35.71 28.83 -15.47
CA ASP A 142 35.62 27.71 -16.42
C ASP A 142 35.27 26.35 -15.76
N GLU A 143 34.82 26.37 -14.50
CA GLU A 143 34.52 25.18 -13.72
C GLU A 143 33.00 24.93 -13.67
N PHE A 144 32.60 23.75 -14.11
CA PHE A 144 31.23 23.25 -14.02
C PHE A 144 30.73 23.31 -12.56
N GLY A 145 29.71 24.13 -12.29
CA GLY A 145 29.14 24.31 -10.95
C GLY A 145 27.81 23.56 -10.75
N ALA A 146 27.60 23.04 -9.54
CA ALA A 146 26.32 22.54 -9.05
C ALA A 146 25.63 23.59 -8.16
N TRP A 147 24.32 23.80 -8.34
CA TRP A 147 23.55 24.76 -7.55
C TRP A 147 22.91 24.07 -6.32
N PHE A 148 23.35 24.44 -5.11
CA PHE A 148 22.78 23.93 -3.85
C PHE A 148 21.96 25.01 -3.17
N CYS A 149 20.64 24.85 -3.12
CA CYS A 149 19.74 25.77 -2.44
C CYS A 149 19.92 25.64 -0.91
N ARG A 150 20.54 26.64 -0.26
CA ARG A 150 20.64 26.80 1.21
C ARG A 150 21.43 25.72 1.99
N GLY A 151 22.43 25.10 1.38
CA GLY A 151 23.40 24.26 2.11
C GLY A 151 24.72 24.23 1.37
N GLY A 152 25.79 24.73 1.99
CA GLY A 152 27.14 24.54 1.46
C GLY A 152 27.58 23.09 1.66
N VAL A 153 28.30 22.53 0.69
CA VAL A 153 29.05 21.29 0.92
C VAL A 153 30.30 21.66 1.72
N GLY A 154 30.22 21.54 3.05
CA GLY A 154 31.37 21.69 3.93
C GLY A 154 32.27 20.44 3.86
N GLY A 155 33.08 20.32 2.82
CA GLY A 155 34.04 19.22 2.67
C GLY A 155 34.16 18.68 1.24
N THR A 156 34.97 17.63 1.05
CA THR A 156 35.14 16.99 -0.25
C THR A 156 34.15 15.84 -0.41
N ILE A 157 33.31 15.85 -1.46
CA ILE A 157 32.61 14.65 -1.93
C ILE A 157 33.66 13.79 -2.63
N GLN A 158 34.38 12.99 -1.85
CA GLN A 158 35.31 11.99 -2.35
C GLN A 158 34.76 10.60 -2.09
N ASN A 159 35.14 9.67 -2.96
CA ASN A 159 35.14 8.23 -2.71
C ASN A 159 35.55 7.99 -1.23
N PRO A 160 34.66 7.54 -0.32
CA PRO A 160 33.60 6.55 -0.53
C PRO A 160 32.18 6.98 -0.06
N LEU A 161 31.80 8.26 -0.18
CA LEU A 161 30.54 8.77 0.42
C LEU A 161 29.32 8.72 -0.54
N LEU A 162 29.24 9.66 -1.48
CA LEU A 162 28.18 9.78 -2.48
C LEU A 162 28.84 9.80 -3.85
N ARG A 163 28.33 9.03 -4.81
CA ARG A 163 28.91 8.92 -6.16
C ARG A 163 27.97 9.53 -7.17
N LEU A 164 28.51 10.45 -7.97
CA LEU A 164 27.94 10.91 -9.22
C LEU A 164 28.72 10.21 -10.32
N ASN A 165 28.11 9.21 -10.94
CA ASN A 165 28.79 8.35 -11.90
C ASN A 165 28.83 8.99 -13.29
N GLU A 166 29.78 8.57 -14.12
CA GLU A 166 29.94 9.05 -15.51
C GLU A 166 28.70 8.78 -16.38
N ASP A 167 27.94 7.72 -16.06
CA ASP A 167 26.69 7.38 -16.72
C ASP A 167 25.52 8.30 -16.32
N GLY A 168 25.70 9.20 -15.34
CA GLY A 168 24.69 10.11 -14.82
C GLY A 168 23.89 9.56 -13.62
N SER A 169 24.20 8.34 -13.15
CA SER A 169 23.56 7.78 -11.96
C SER A 169 24.08 8.40 -10.66
N ILE A 170 23.24 8.40 -9.64
CA ILE A 170 23.56 8.86 -8.29
C ILE A 170 23.46 7.67 -7.34
N GLU A 171 24.55 7.28 -6.68
CA GLU A 171 24.54 6.15 -5.74
C GLU A 171 25.20 6.48 -4.41
N ALA A 172 24.72 5.85 -3.33
CA ALA A 172 25.47 5.81 -2.08
C ALA A 172 26.79 5.05 -2.28
N GLY A 173 27.83 5.40 -1.53
CA GLY A 173 29.13 4.74 -1.64
C GLY A 173 29.10 3.24 -1.29
N ASN A 174 28.19 2.83 -0.42
CA ASN A 174 27.90 1.42 -0.10
C ASN A 174 26.83 0.79 -1.01
N LYS A 175 26.35 1.52 -2.02
CA LYS A 175 25.26 1.12 -2.93
C LYS A 175 23.95 0.78 -2.24
N SER A 176 23.68 1.32 -1.05
CA SER A 176 22.38 1.13 -0.40
C SER A 176 21.24 1.86 -1.08
N PHE A 177 21.54 2.82 -1.97
CA PHE A 177 20.59 3.41 -2.90
C PHE A 177 21.26 3.74 -4.23
N VAL A 178 20.46 3.75 -5.30
CA VAL A 178 20.84 4.17 -6.65
C VAL A 178 19.65 4.89 -7.29
N ILE A 179 19.92 6.01 -7.97
CA ILE A 179 19.01 6.67 -8.90
C ILE A 179 19.67 6.60 -10.28
N ASN A 180 19.01 5.95 -11.23
CA ASN A 180 19.49 5.78 -12.60
C ASN A 180 19.06 6.97 -13.49
N PRO A 181 19.80 7.25 -14.59
CA PRO A 181 19.48 8.35 -15.51
C PRO A 181 18.12 8.22 -16.19
N ASN A 182 17.63 6.98 -16.35
CA ASN A 182 16.31 6.70 -16.92
C ASN A 182 15.16 6.88 -15.92
N GLY A 183 15.44 7.43 -14.73
CA GLY A 183 14.44 7.69 -13.69
C GLY A 183 14.11 6.50 -12.80
N THR A 184 14.68 5.32 -13.05
CA THR A 184 14.50 4.13 -12.18
C THR A 184 15.47 4.14 -10.99
N GLY A 185 15.26 3.27 -10.00
CA GLY A 185 16.20 3.20 -8.89
C GLY A 185 15.73 2.35 -7.71
N TYR A 186 16.50 2.42 -6.63
CA TYR A 186 16.15 1.77 -5.38
C TYR A 186 16.73 2.48 -4.15
N LEU A 187 16.12 2.19 -3.00
CA LEU A 187 16.55 2.51 -1.65
C LEU A 187 16.66 1.23 -0.81
N ALA A 188 17.37 1.32 0.31
CA ALA A 188 17.51 0.24 1.29
C ALA A 188 17.91 -1.12 0.68
N ASN A 189 18.90 -1.10 -0.23
CA ASN A 189 19.39 -2.29 -0.95
C ASN A 189 18.30 -3.01 -1.76
N GLY A 190 17.32 -2.30 -2.33
CA GLY A 190 16.29 -2.88 -3.20
C GLY A 190 14.96 -3.17 -2.51
N ARG A 191 14.88 -3.03 -1.17
CA ARG A 191 13.61 -3.21 -0.44
C ARG A 191 12.53 -2.24 -0.85
N PHE A 192 12.95 -1.06 -1.30
CA PHE A 192 12.09 -0.12 -2.00
C PHE A 192 12.74 0.11 -3.37
N SER A 193 12.08 -0.30 -4.45
CA SER A 193 12.59 -0.09 -5.80
C SER A 193 11.48 0.33 -6.75
N TRP A 194 11.82 1.03 -7.81
CA TRP A 194 10.85 1.50 -8.78
C TRP A 194 11.35 1.42 -10.22
N THR A 195 10.41 1.23 -11.13
CA THR A 195 10.57 1.36 -12.58
C THR A 195 9.79 2.59 -13.06
N GLU A 196 9.70 2.78 -14.38
CA GLU A 196 8.80 3.78 -14.96
C GLU A 196 7.32 3.52 -14.61
N ASP A 197 6.93 2.25 -14.51
CA ASP A 197 5.53 1.84 -14.37
C ASP A 197 5.14 1.39 -12.95
N THR A 198 6.10 0.97 -12.13
CA THR A 198 5.79 0.22 -10.90
C THR A 198 6.68 0.58 -9.72
N ILE A 199 6.14 0.42 -8.52
CA ILE A 199 6.87 0.45 -7.25
C ILE A 199 6.81 -0.95 -6.63
N THR A 200 7.95 -1.44 -6.15
CA THR A 200 8.09 -2.72 -5.46
C THR A 200 8.55 -2.49 -4.03
N LEU A 201 7.85 -3.15 -3.09
CA LEU A 201 8.21 -3.20 -1.66
C LEU A 201 8.51 -4.65 -1.27
N GLN A 202 9.70 -4.91 -0.75
CA GLN A 202 10.15 -6.23 -0.28
C GLN A 202 10.68 -6.13 1.15
N ASP A 203 10.42 -7.16 1.96
CA ASP A 203 10.85 -7.25 3.36
C ASP A 203 10.49 -5.99 4.19
N VAL A 204 9.28 -5.47 3.96
CA VAL A 204 8.75 -4.32 4.69
C VAL A 204 7.89 -4.78 5.86
N THR A 205 8.04 -4.10 6.99
CA THR A 205 7.14 -4.24 8.13
C THR A 205 6.13 -3.10 8.05
N ILE A 206 4.85 -3.44 7.86
CA ILE A 206 3.74 -2.50 8.02
C ILE A 206 3.12 -2.78 9.36
N ARG A 207 3.11 -1.80 10.26
CA ARG A 207 2.54 -1.98 11.60
C ARG A 207 1.06 -1.66 11.53
N TRP A 208 0.29 -2.23 12.46
CA TRP A 208 -1.16 -2.04 12.47
C TRP A 208 -1.54 -0.56 12.58
N GLU A 209 -0.81 0.21 13.40
CA GLU A 209 -0.98 1.65 13.58
C GLU A 209 -0.67 2.50 12.34
N ASP A 210 0.00 1.93 11.32
CA ASP A 210 0.31 2.64 10.08
C ASP A 210 -0.90 2.65 9.12
N PHE A 211 -1.93 1.83 9.37
CA PHE A 211 -3.19 1.83 8.62
C PHE A 211 -4.19 2.83 9.20
N ASP A 212 -4.96 3.50 8.33
CA ASP A 212 -6.10 4.30 8.78
C ASP A 212 -7.22 3.42 9.36
N GLU A 213 -8.11 4.01 10.17
CA GLU A 213 -9.21 3.28 10.83
C GLU A 213 -10.09 2.51 9.84
N ASN A 214 -10.28 3.03 8.62
CA ASN A 214 -11.10 2.38 7.61
C ASN A 214 -10.43 1.10 7.08
N THR A 215 -9.13 1.15 6.83
CA THR A 215 -8.31 0.02 6.38
C THR A 215 -8.18 -1.02 7.49
N GLN A 216 -7.96 -0.58 8.73
CA GLN A 216 -7.99 -1.47 9.90
C GLN A 216 -9.31 -2.22 9.98
N ASN A 217 -10.45 -1.52 9.89
CA ASN A 217 -11.77 -2.17 9.93
C ASN A 217 -11.98 -3.18 8.80
N LYS A 218 -11.44 -2.94 7.60
CA LYS A 218 -11.51 -3.88 6.46
C LYS A 218 -10.66 -5.12 6.65
N LEU A 219 -9.54 -5.01 7.37
CA LEU A 219 -8.62 -6.12 7.64
C LEU A 219 -9.02 -6.96 8.86
N LEU A 220 -10.00 -6.52 9.66
CA LEU A 220 -10.49 -7.31 10.78
C LEU A 220 -11.08 -8.65 10.30
N PRO A 221 -10.78 -9.77 10.99
CA PRO A 221 -11.31 -11.07 10.62
C PRO A 221 -12.82 -11.12 10.84
N LYS A 222 -13.57 -11.46 9.80
CA LYS A 222 -15.04 -11.54 9.83
C LYS A 222 -15.49 -12.97 10.05
N SER A 223 -16.41 -13.17 10.99
CA SER A 223 -16.94 -14.50 11.32
C SER A 223 -18.27 -14.41 12.06
N VAL A 224 -19.01 -15.51 12.11
CA VAL A 224 -20.20 -15.66 12.96
C VAL A 224 -19.96 -16.77 13.97
N SER A 225 -20.47 -16.60 15.19
CA SER A 225 -20.50 -17.65 16.22
C SER A 225 -21.92 -17.87 16.71
N ILE A 226 -22.19 -19.04 17.28
CA ILE A 226 -23.46 -19.37 17.94
C ILE A 226 -23.14 -19.84 19.36
N ASP A 227 -23.82 -19.27 20.36
CA ASP A 227 -23.64 -19.57 21.77
C ASP A 227 -24.98 -19.92 22.43
N GLY A 228 -24.99 -20.90 23.34
CA GLY A 228 -26.16 -21.29 24.14
C GLY A 228 -26.05 -22.73 24.66
N PRO A 229 -26.98 -23.23 25.50
CA PRO A 229 -27.01 -24.65 25.86
C PRO A 229 -27.26 -25.53 24.63
N ASN A 230 -26.93 -26.82 24.71
CA ASN A 230 -27.05 -27.75 23.58
C ASN A 230 -27.73 -29.09 23.91
N ILE A 231 -28.32 -29.24 25.10
CA ILE A 231 -28.93 -30.49 25.53
C ILE A 231 -30.32 -30.26 26.12
N PHE A 232 -31.27 -31.07 25.68
CA PHE A 232 -32.53 -31.33 26.36
C PHE A 232 -32.42 -32.66 27.10
N HIS A 233 -32.56 -32.61 28.42
CA HIS A 233 -32.46 -33.79 29.28
C HIS A 233 -33.85 -34.34 29.59
N TYR A 234 -34.05 -35.64 29.38
CA TYR A 234 -35.30 -36.37 29.65
C TYR A 234 -35.11 -37.40 30.77
N ALA A 235 -36.07 -37.45 31.68
CA ALA A 235 -36.03 -38.33 32.86
C ALA A 235 -36.17 -39.83 32.55
N ASP A 236 -36.80 -40.20 31.43
CA ASP A 236 -36.87 -41.56 30.89
C ASP A 236 -37.17 -41.52 29.37
N THR A 237 -36.81 -42.60 28.67
CA THR A 237 -37.23 -42.90 27.30
C THR A 237 -38.74 -43.10 27.11
N LEU A 238 -39.45 -43.56 28.16
CA LEU A 238 -40.89 -43.85 28.11
C LEU A 238 -41.77 -42.65 28.46
N ASP A 239 -41.24 -41.70 29.23
CA ASP A 239 -41.95 -40.48 29.64
C ASP A 239 -41.19 -39.23 29.16
N GLN A 240 -41.67 -38.67 28.04
CA GLN A 240 -41.08 -37.49 27.42
C GLN A 240 -41.66 -36.17 27.95
N THR A 241 -42.39 -36.20 29.07
CA THR A 241 -43.04 -35.00 29.62
C THR A 241 -42.13 -34.19 30.55
N ASP A 242 -41.17 -34.84 31.21
CA ASP A 242 -40.21 -34.22 32.12
C ASP A 242 -38.89 -33.92 31.42
N VAL A 243 -38.83 -32.77 30.74
CA VAL A 243 -37.67 -32.28 29.97
C VAL A 243 -37.07 -31.02 30.59
N GLN A 244 -35.75 -30.97 30.71
CA GLN A 244 -35.02 -29.82 31.25
C GLN A 244 -33.81 -29.45 30.36
N PRO A 245 -33.62 -28.17 30.00
CA PRO A 245 -34.59 -27.07 30.16
C PRO A 245 -35.83 -27.25 29.27
N ASP A 246 -36.90 -26.50 29.49
CA ASP A 246 -38.10 -26.53 28.63
C ASP A 246 -37.88 -25.81 27.28
N LYS A 247 -36.83 -24.98 27.21
CA LYS A 247 -36.35 -24.28 26.02
C LYS A 247 -34.85 -23.99 26.10
N ILE A 248 -34.22 -23.88 24.94
CA ILE A 248 -32.82 -23.46 24.79
C ILE A 248 -32.82 -22.16 23.99
N GLU A 249 -32.13 -21.14 24.50
CA GLU A 249 -31.92 -19.89 23.78
C GLU A 249 -30.51 -19.88 23.17
N LEU A 250 -30.44 -19.69 21.86
CA LEU A 250 -29.21 -19.55 21.09
C LEU A 250 -29.04 -18.09 20.68
N ILE A 251 -27.80 -17.61 20.76
CA ILE A 251 -27.40 -16.27 20.36
C ILE A 251 -26.34 -16.38 19.27
N ALA A 252 -26.64 -15.85 18.09
CA ALA A 252 -25.68 -15.66 17.02
C ALA A 252 -25.01 -14.28 17.14
N THR A 253 -23.68 -14.28 17.07
CA THR A 253 -22.86 -13.07 17.14
C THR A 253 -22.11 -12.88 15.82
N GLU A 254 -22.27 -11.71 15.21
CA GLU A 254 -21.51 -11.28 14.02
C GLU A 254 -20.26 -10.52 14.48
N HIS A 255 -19.08 -11.02 14.13
CA HIS A 255 -17.80 -10.44 14.55
C HIS A 255 -17.19 -9.61 13.43
N ASN A 256 -16.98 -8.31 13.68
CA ASN A 256 -16.32 -7.36 12.78
C ASN A 256 -17.06 -7.07 11.45
N PHE A 257 -18.36 -7.33 11.39
CA PHE A 257 -19.23 -6.89 10.30
C PHE A 257 -20.69 -6.80 10.78
N SER A 258 -21.54 -6.16 9.96
CA SER A 258 -23.00 -6.20 10.11
C SER A 258 -23.60 -6.81 8.86
N SER A 259 -24.45 -7.82 9.02
CA SER A 259 -25.13 -8.45 7.89
C SER A 259 -26.25 -7.58 7.32
N THR A 260 -26.45 -7.67 6.01
CA THR A 260 -27.64 -7.10 5.34
C THR A 260 -28.82 -8.06 5.41
N SER A 261 -28.54 -9.35 5.55
CA SER A 261 -29.53 -10.37 5.82
C SER A 261 -28.92 -11.51 6.64
N SER A 262 -29.72 -12.05 7.55
CA SER A 262 -29.35 -13.23 8.32
C SER A 262 -30.52 -14.17 8.51
N LYS A 263 -30.23 -15.46 8.66
CA LYS A 263 -31.23 -16.51 8.84
C LYS A 263 -30.70 -17.69 9.64
N TRP A 264 -31.61 -18.33 10.36
CA TRP A 264 -31.43 -19.63 10.96
C TRP A 264 -31.97 -20.71 10.04
N GLN A 265 -31.24 -21.82 9.93
CA GLN A 265 -31.65 -23.00 9.17
C GLN A 265 -31.41 -24.26 9.99
N TYR A 266 -32.16 -25.32 9.74
CA TYR A 266 -31.88 -26.66 10.25
C TYR A 266 -31.53 -27.60 9.11
N LEU A 267 -30.74 -28.62 9.42
CA LEU A 267 -30.49 -29.74 8.54
C LEU A 267 -31.63 -30.76 8.70
N SER A 268 -32.46 -30.93 7.67
CA SER A 268 -33.53 -31.93 7.69
C SER A 268 -33.03 -33.34 7.40
N LEU A 269 -33.89 -34.34 7.64
CA LEU A 269 -33.67 -35.76 7.38
C LEU A 269 -33.25 -36.07 5.94
N ASP A 270 -33.70 -35.26 4.98
CA ASP A 270 -33.32 -35.35 3.57
C ASP A 270 -31.92 -34.78 3.27
N ASN A 271 -31.15 -34.41 4.30
CA ASN A 271 -29.85 -33.74 4.24
C ASN A 271 -29.86 -32.37 3.53
N SER A 272 -31.01 -31.70 3.48
CA SER A 272 -31.13 -30.33 2.97
C SER A 272 -31.24 -29.30 4.10
N TRP A 273 -30.80 -28.08 3.83
CA TRP A 273 -30.93 -26.96 4.78
C TRP A 273 -32.23 -26.21 4.55
N LYS A 274 -33.08 -26.14 5.58
CA LYS A 274 -34.40 -25.48 5.53
C LYS A 274 -34.45 -24.25 6.44
N ASP A 275 -35.03 -23.16 5.93
CA ASP A 275 -35.17 -21.89 6.65
C ASP A 275 -36.13 -22.02 7.84
N ILE A 276 -35.77 -21.41 8.98
CA ILE A 276 -36.58 -21.41 10.21
C ILE A 276 -37.04 -20.01 10.56
N SER A 277 -36.09 -19.11 10.78
CA SER A 277 -36.31 -17.78 11.32
C SER A 277 -35.19 -16.82 10.90
N THR A 278 -35.36 -15.55 11.25
CA THR A 278 -34.36 -14.49 11.09
C THR A 278 -34.07 -13.84 12.45
N GLY A 279 -33.02 -13.03 12.52
CA GLY A 279 -32.59 -12.37 13.75
C GLY A 279 -31.43 -13.08 14.46
N SER A 280 -30.81 -12.39 15.41
CA SER A 280 -29.61 -12.85 16.13
C SER A 280 -29.91 -13.83 17.27
N THR A 281 -31.16 -14.01 17.66
CA THR A 281 -31.54 -14.94 18.73
C THR A 281 -32.53 -15.95 18.23
N TYR A 282 -32.36 -17.22 18.60
CA TYR A 282 -33.28 -18.29 18.25
C TYR A 282 -33.57 -19.18 19.46
N VAL A 283 -34.85 -19.43 19.71
CA VAL A 283 -35.31 -20.29 20.80
C VAL A 283 -35.73 -21.64 20.25
N VAL A 284 -35.10 -22.69 20.77
CA VAL A 284 -35.38 -24.08 20.45
C VAL A 284 -36.22 -24.68 21.56
N THR A 285 -37.23 -25.47 21.20
CA THR A 285 -38.04 -26.23 22.15
C THR A 285 -37.97 -27.73 21.84
N PRO A 286 -38.23 -28.59 22.83
CA PRO A 286 -38.30 -30.05 22.65
C PRO A 286 -39.29 -30.51 21.56
N SER A 287 -40.35 -29.73 21.34
CA SER A 287 -41.46 -30.01 20.40
C SER A 287 -41.30 -29.33 19.03
N LEU A 288 -40.15 -28.71 18.77
CA LEU A 288 -39.89 -28.03 17.51
C LEU A 288 -40.03 -28.99 16.30
N HIS A 289 -40.75 -28.57 15.26
CA HIS A 289 -40.95 -29.41 14.07
C HIS A 289 -39.64 -29.83 13.37
N ALA A 290 -38.60 -28.99 13.48
CA ALA A 290 -37.27 -29.21 12.89
C ALA A 290 -36.54 -30.45 13.44
N TRP A 291 -36.96 -30.99 14.59
CA TRP A 291 -36.45 -32.28 15.07
C TRP A 291 -36.77 -33.41 14.09
N GLU A 292 -37.88 -33.33 13.34
CA GLU A 292 -38.32 -34.36 12.38
C GLU A 292 -38.29 -35.80 12.96
N GLY A 293 -38.53 -35.95 14.26
CA GLY A 293 -38.48 -37.24 14.96
C GLY A 293 -37.08 -37.75 15.32
N GLN A 294 -36.04 -36.95 15.12
CA GLN A 294 -34.66 -37.23 15.52
C GLN A 294 -34.36 -36.68 16.92
N ASP A 295 -33.31 -37.23 17.52
CA ASP A 295 -32.75 -36.77 18.81
C ASP A 295 -31.55 -35.84 18.64
N ILE A 296 -31.11 -35.59 17.40
CA ILE A 296 -30.04 -34.66 17.06
C ILE A 296 -30.60 -33.62 16.11
N LEU A 297 -30.56 -32.36 16.53
CA LEU A 297 -30.94 -31.21 15.72
C LEU A 297 -29.68 -30.42 15.37
N THR A 298 -29.33 -30.37 14.09
CA THR A 298 -28.25 -29.53 13.62
C THR A 298 -28.83 -28.26 13.01
N LEU A 299 -28.43 -27.12 13.58
CA LEU A 299 -28.78 -25.78 13.16
C LEU A 299 -27.59 -25.11 12.50
N ARG A 300 -27.85 -24.09 11.69
CA ARG A 300 -26.83 -23.13 11.30
C ARG A 300 -27.39 -21.72 11.27
N TYR A 301 -26.53 -20.77 11.58
CA TYR A 301 -26.75 -19.35 11.37
C TYR A 301 -25.97 -18.92 10.14
N LYS A 302 -26.66 -18.22 9.23
CA LYS A 302 -26.11 -17.74 7.97
C LYS A 302 -26.32 -16.24 7.90
N ALA A 303 -25.23 -15.50 7.75
CA ALA A 303 -25.21 -14.05 7.66
C ALA A 303 -24.52 -13.61 6.37
N PHE A 304 -25.13 -12.68 5.64
CA PHE A 304 -24.60 -12.14 4.40
C PHE A 304 -24.13 -10.70 4.60
N GLY A 305 -22.86 -10.43 4.36
CA GLY A 305 -22.25 -9.11 4.52
C GLY A 305 -21.09 -8.92 3.55
N GLU A 306 -21.00 -7.73 2.94
CA GLU A 306 -19.93 -7.39 1.98
C GLU A 306 -19.72 -8.44 0.88
N GLU A 307 -20.82 -8.85 0.25
CA GLU A 307 -20.86 -9.86 -0.83
C GLU A 307 -20.37 -11.27 -0.44
N THR A 308 -20.07 -11.49 0.85
CA THR A 308 -19.59 -12.75 1.39
C THR A 308 -20.63 -13.35 2.34
N GLU A 309 -20.69 -14.67 2.38
CA GLU A 309 -21.53 -15.44 3.27
C GLU A 309 -20.72 -16.02 4.42
N PHE A 310 -21.16 -15.78 5.64
CA PHE A 310 -20.57 -16.32 6.86
C PHE A 310 -21.56 -17.30 7.49
N VAL A 311 -21.06 -18.47 7.89
CA VAL A 311 -21.88 -19.56 8.42
C VAL A 311 -21.25 -20.11 9.69
N SER A 312 -22.08 -20.35 10.71
CA SER A 312 -21.75 -21.16 11.88
C SER A 312 -22.79 -22.26 12.04
N THR A 313 -22.37 -23.44 12.48
CA THR A 313 -23.23 -24.60 12.74
C THR A 313 -23.29 -24.86 14.24
N TYR A 314 -24.45 -25.32 14.72
CA TYR A 314 -24.68 -25.62 16.12
C TYR A 314 -25.54 -26.88 16.26
N THR A 315 -25.20 -27.79 17.15
CA THR A 315 -25.93 -29.05 17.32
C THR A 315 -26.55 -29.12 18.70
N ILE A 316 -27.83 -29.47 18.77
CA ILE A 316 -28.58 -29.70 20.01
C ILE A 316 -29.01 -31.16 20.04
N THR A 317 -28.95 -31.79 21.21
CA THR A 317 -29.33 -33.20 21.39
C THR A 317 -30.41 -33.40 22.44
N LYS A 318 -31.20 -34.46 22.25
CA LYS A 318 -32.12 -35.00 23.26
C LYS A 318 -31.43 -36.18 23.94
N GLN A 319 -31.30 -36.11 25.25
CA GLN A 319 -30.63 -37.13 26.05
C GLN A 319 -31.65 -37.76 27.00
N TYR A 320 -31.73 -39.09 26.98
CA TYR A 320 -32.68 -39.85 27.79
C TYR A 320 -31.96 -40.64 28.87
N ASN A 321 -32.44 -40.51 30.11
CA ASN A 321 -32.08 -41.45 31.17
C ASN A 321 -32.75 -42.81 30.90
N GLY A 322 -32.08 -43.91 31.25
CA GLY A 322 -32.67 -45.25 31.29
C GLY A 322 -32.18 -45.97 32.54
N GLN A 323 -32.94 -46.92 33.06
CA GLN A 323 -32.69 -47.53 34.39
C GLN A 323 -31.29 -48.19 34.55
N ASP A 324 -30.53 -48.36 33.45
CA ASP A 324 -29.12 -48.79 33.46
C ASP A 324 -28.26 -48.19 32.32
N SER A 325 -28.70 -47.13 31.63
CA SER A 325 -27.89 -46.52 30.56
C SER A 325 -26.79 -45.62 31.13
N TYR A 326 -25.58 -45.77 30.60
CA TYR A 326 -24.50 -44.80 30.82
C TYR A 326 -24.57 -43.70 29.75
N SER A 327 -24.42 -42.45 30.16
CA SER A 327 -24.27 -41.31 29.25
C SER A 327 -23.11 -40.44 29.70
N VAL A 328 -22.41 -39.83 28.76
CA VAL A 328 -21.20 -39.04 29.00
C VAL A 328 -21.42 -37.65 28.44
N TYR A 329 -21.14 -36.64 29.24
CA TYR A 329 -21.19 -35.23 28.86
C TYR A 329 -19.78 -34.64 28.95
N VAL A 330 -19.33 -33.97 27.89
CA VAL A 330 -18.05 -33.25 27.88
C VAL A 330 -18.34 -31.75 27.83
N ALA A 331 -17.81 -31.01 28.80
CA ALA A 331 -17.93 -29.55 28.88
C ALA A 331 -16.57 -28.88 28.78
N SER A 332 -16.53 -27.71 28.12
CA SER A 332 -15.36 -26.84 28.05
C SER A 332 -15.57 -25.62 28.95
N ASN A 333 -14.58 -25.26 29.78
CA ASN A 333 -14.73 -24.09 30.68
C ASN A 333 -14.60 -22.73 29.97
N HIS A 334 -14.08 -22.68 28.74
CA HIS A 334 -13.94 -21.45 27.94
C HIS A 334 -14.58 -21.56 26.54
N GLY A 335 -15.58 -22.44 26.37
CA GLY A 335 -16.30 -22.63 25.10
C GLY A 335 -15.55 -23.51 24.09
N GLU A 336 -16.11 -23.69 22.89
CA GLU A 336 -15.58 -24.60 21.85
C GLU A 336 -14.83 -23.86 20.73
N THR A 337 -14.81 -22.52 20.75
CA THR A 337 -14.18 -21.67 19.74
C THR A 337 -13.22 -20.68 20.39
N PHE A 338 -11.97 -20.63 19.92
CA PHE A 338 -10.92 -19.78 20.47
C PHE A 338 -10.36 -18.81 19.42
N ARG A 339 -9.86 -17.66 19.86
CA ARG A 339 -9.18 -16.68 18.99
C ARG A 339 -7.70 -17.06 18.81
N ASN A 340 -7.14 -16.84 17.62
CA ASN A 340 -5.76 -17.21 17.27
C ASN A 340 -4.74 -16.80 18.35
N GLY A 341 -3.99 -17.78 18.86
CA GLY A 341 -2.85 -17.58 19.78
C GLY A 341 -3.20 -17.44 21.27
N ILE A 342 -4.47 -17.58 21.66
CA ILE A 342 -4.86 -17.67 23.07
C ILE A 342 -5.88 -18.80 23.21
N ILE A 343 -5.38 -20.01 23.44
CA ILE A 343 -6.18 -21.19 23.77
C ILE A 343 -5.73 -21.66 25.15
N SER A 344 -6.66 -21.64 26.10
CA SER A 344 -6.50 -22.24 27.42
C SER A 344 -7.88 -22.67 27.88
N THR A 345 -8.23 -23.94 27.65
CA THR A 345 -9.49 -24.51 28.13
C THR A 345 -9.26 -25.84 28.82
N VAL A 346 -10.21 -26.20 29.68
CA VAL A 346 -10.27 -27.50 30.33
C VAL A 346 -11.53 -28.19 29.84
N LEU A 347 -11.36 -29.32 29.15
CA LEU A 347 -12.44 -30.24 28.85
C LEU A 347 -12.69 -31.10 30.09
N SER A 348 -13.95 -31.30 30.49
CA SER A 348 -14.31 -32.12 31.64
C SER A 348 -15.42 -33.10 31.26
N ALA A 349 -15.21 -34.38 31.51
CA ALA A 349 -16.15 -35.45 31.26
C ALA A 349 -16.96 -35.80 32.53
N THR A 350 -18.28 -35.82 32.40
CA THR A 350 -19.24 -36.22 33.45
C THR A 350 -20.02 -37.44 32.98
N VAL A 351 -20.03 -38.51 33.78
CA VAL A 351 -20.69 -39.78 33.47
C VAL A 351 -21.93 -39.94 34.34
N TYR A 352 -23.08 -40.16 33.69
CA TYR A 352 -24.34 -40.46 34.36
C TYR A 352 -24.71 -41.92 34.14
N LYS A 353 -25.15 -42.61 35.19
CA LYS A 353 -25.81 -43.92 35.10
C LYS A 353 -27.26 -43.76 35.53
N GLY A 354 -28.20 -43.96 34.61
CA GLY A 354 -29.63 -43.77 34.87
C GLY A 354 -29.97 -42.41 35.49
N GLY A 355 -29.34 -41.36 34.98
CA GLY A 355 -29.55 -39.97 35.42
C GLY A 355 -28.83 -39.57 36.69
N ILE A 356 -28.13 -40.48 37.37
CA ILE A 356 -27.32 -40.17 38.55
C ILE A 356 -25.88 -39.99 38.11
N ASP A 357 -25.26 -38.86 38.49
CA ASP A 357 -23.82 -38.65 38.29
C ASP A 357 -23.04 -39.74 39.05
N VAL A 358 -22.27 -40.51 38.29
CA VAL A 358 -21.40 -41.58 38.79
C VAL A 358 -19.93 -41.31 38.46
N THR A 359 -19.59 -40.11 38.00
CA THR A 359 -18.23 -39.72 37.57
C THR A 359 -17.20 -40.04 38.65
N ASP A 360 -17.50 -39.72 39.91
CA ASP A 360 -16.60 -39.97 41.04
C ASP A 360 -16.49 -41.42 41.48
N LYS A 361 -17.37 -42.29 40.97
CA LYS A 361 -17.31 -43.74 41.20
C LYS A 361 -16.43 -44.45 40.17
N ILE A 362 -16.06 -43.76 39.09
CA ILE A 362 -15.20 -44.29 38.04
C ILE A 362 -13.76 -43.80 38.30
N PRO A 363 -12.77 -44.71 38.40
CA PRO A 363 -11.38 -44.32 38.55
C PRO A 363 -10.89 -43.43 37.40
N GLU A 364 -10.03 -42.45 37.71
CA GLU A 364 -9.50 -41.51 36.69
C GLU A 364 -8.77 -42.21 35.54
N HIS A 365 -8.09 -43.34 35.82
CA HIS A 365 -7.39 -44.15 34.81
C HIS A 365 -8.29 -44.80 33.76
N ASN A 366 -9.61 -44.76 33.97
CA ASN A 366 -10.58 -45.28 33.02
C ASN A 366 -10.97 -44.25 31.95
N PHE A 367 -10.62 -42.97 32.13
CA PHE A 367 -10.89 -41.90 31.18
C PHE A 367 -9.64 -41.68 30.32
N LYS A 368 -9.74 -41.96 29.02
CA LYS A 368 -8.65 -41.80 28.07
C LYS A 368 -9.04 -40.83 26.97
N TRP A 369 -8.20 -39.84 26.74
CA TRP A 369 -8.44 -38.84 25.71
C TRP A 369 -7.61 -39.11 24.46
N ARG A 370 -8.20 -38.83 23.30
CA ARG A 370 -7.53 -38.89 22.00
C ARG A 370 -7.80 -37.64 21.20
N ARG A 371 -6.82 -37.21 20.41
CA ARG A 371 -6.95 -36.09 19.49
C ARG A 371 -7.07 -36.57 18.04
N ILE A 372 -7.97 -35.94 17.30
CA ILE A 372 -8.19 -36.16 15.86
C ILE A 372 -8.24 -34.79 15.17
N SER A 373 -7.40 -34.58 14.17
CA SER A 373 -7.30 -33.33 13.42
C SER A 373 -7.08 -33.61 11.93
N SER A 374 -6.82 -32.55 11.14
CA SER A 374 -6.40 -32.71 9.75
C SER A 374 -4.92 -33.07 9.58
N ASP A 375 -4.11 -33.04 10.65
CA ASP A 375 -2.69 -33.38 10.65
C ASP A 375 -2.44 -34.69 11.38
N GLN A 376 -2.43 -35.78 10.60
CA GLN A 376 -2.29 -37.14 11.13
C GLN A 376 -0.94 -37.38 11.84
N LEU A 377 0.16 -36.76 11.37
CA LEU A 377 1.47 -36.93 12.00
C LEU A 377 1.53 -36.25 13.37
N SER A 378 0.92 -35.06 13.46
CA SER A 378 0.77 -34.37 14.73
C SER A 378 -0.10 -35.18 15.69
N ASP A 379 -1.20 -35.77 15.21
CA ASP A 379 -2.06 -36.63 16.02
C ASP A 379 -1.37 -37.90 16.50
N GLU A 380 -0.54 -38.55 15.67
CA GLU A 380 0.28 -39.70 16.07
C GLU A 380 1.25 -39.32 17.20
N LEU A 381 1.87 -38.14 17.11
CA LEU A 381 2.77 -37.64 18.16
C LEU A 381 2.00 -37.32 19.45
N TRP A 382 0.87 -36.63 19.35
CA TRP A 382 0.06 -36.24 20.51
C TRP A 382 -0.52 -37.47 21.23
N ASN A 383 -1.06 -38.43 20.46
CA ASN A 383 -1.64 -39.68 20.97
C ASN A 383 -0.59 -40.71 21.40
N SER A 384 0.72 -40.45 21.21
CA SER A 384 1.80 -41.33 21.70
C SER A 384 1.97 -41.29 23.22
N ILE A 385 1.44 -40.25 23.87
CA ILE A 385 1.37 -40.08 25.32
C ILE A 385 -0.06 -40.42 25.75
N GLU A 386 -0.22 -41.17 26.85
CA GLU A 386 -1.55 -41.41 27.42
C GLU A 386 -2.05 -40.16 28.13
N HIS A 387 -3.17 -39.61 27.65
CA HIS A 387 -3.88 -38.50 28.28
C HIS A 387 -5.02 -39.04 29.13
N ILE A 388 -4.80 -39.12 30.44
CA ILE A 388 -5.67 -39.80 31.40
C ILE A 388 -6.25 -38.81 32.39
N GLY A 389 -7.55 -38.93 32.64
CA GLY A 389 -8.24 -38.17 33.68
C GLY A 389 -9.64 -37.75 33.30
N LYS A 390 -10.43 -37.37 34.31
CA LYS A 390 -11.80 -36.84 34.13
C LYS A 390 -11.82 -35.48 33.41
N SER A 391 -10.67 -34.79 33.38
CA SER A 391 -10.49 -33.53 32.70
C SER A 391 -9.22 -33.56 31.85
N LEU A 392 -9.18 -32.72 30.82
CA LEU A 392 -8.08 -32.55 29.88
C LEU A 392 -7.82 -31.05 29.66
N ASP A 393 -6.60 -30.61 29.95
CA ASP A 393 -6.13 -29.26 29.65
C ASP A 393 -5.76 -29.16 28.16
N ILE A 394 -6.28 -28.15 27.47
CA ILE A 394 -6.04 -27.87 26.05
C ILE A 394 -5.43 -26.48 25.91
N SER A 395 -4.30 -26.44 25.21
CA SER A 395 -3.52 -25.24 24.91
C SER A 395 -3.51 -24.93 23.41
N GLU A 396 -2.82 -23.85 23.02
CA GLU A 396 -2.66 -23.48 21.61
C GLU A 396 -1.85 -24.49 20.80
N GLU A 397 -0.92 -25.21 21.45
CA GLU A 397 -0.10 -26.23 20.82
C GLU A 397 -0.92 -27.45 20.41
N ASP A 398 -2.06 -27.67 21.07
CA ASP A 398 -2.93 -28.81 20.85
C ASP A 398 -3.88 -28.62 19.66
N VAL A 399 -4.07 -27.38 19.16
CA VAL A 399 -5.07 -27.05 18.13
C VAL A 399 -4.49 -26.18 17.02
N TYR A 400 -4.08 -26.82 15.91
CA TYR A 400 -3.78 -26.10 14.67
C TYR A 400 -5.02 -26.01 13.78
N ARG A 401 -5.64 -24.82 13.72
CA ARG A 401 -6.90 -24.51 12.99
C ARG A 401 -8.15 -25.22 13.52
N LYS A 402 -8.15 -26.55 13.64
CA LYS A 402 -9.26 -27.36 14.16
C LYS A 402 -8.76 -28.73 14.64
N ALA A 403 -9.23 -29.15 15.81
CA ALA A 403 -9.06 -30.51 16.34
C ALA A 403 -10.36 -30.96 17.03
N VAL A 404 -10.54 -32.28 17.13
CA VAL A 404 -11.60 -32.97 17.86
C VAL A 404 -10.93 -33.80 18.96
N PHE A 405 -11.50 -33.78 20.16
CA PHE A 405 -11.01 -34.53 21.31
C PHE A 405 -12.05 -35.56 21.74
N ASP A 406 -11.70 -36.83 21.65
CA ASP A 406 -12.56 -37.96 22.02
C ASP A 406 -12.20 -38.44 23.42
N CYS A 407 -13.20 -38.65 24.28
CA CYS A 407 -13.03 -39.27 25.60
C CYS A 407 -13.56 -40.71 25.58
N GLU A 408 -12.67 -41.69 25.69
CA GLU A 408 -12.97 -43.10 25.84
C GLU A 408 -13.02 -43.45 27.34
N ILE A 409 -14.15 -44.01 27.80
CA ILE A 409 -14.36 -44.34 29.22
C ILE A 409 -14.58 -45.85 29.36
N ILE A 410 -13.68 -46.52 30.07
CA ILE A 410 -13.77 -47.96 30.33
C ILE A 410 -14.61 -48.18 31.59
N ILE A 411 -15.70 -48.94 31.48
CA ILE A 411 -16.54 -49.29 32.64
C ILE A 411 -16.47 -50.81 32.82
N SER A 412 -15.80 -51.25 33.88
CA SER A 412 -15.73 -52.67 34.24
C SER A 412 -16.92 -53.03 35.13
N ASN A 413 -17.78 -53.94 34.67
CA ASN A 413 -18.75 -54.57 35.56
C ASN A 413 -17.98 -55.46 36.55
N SER A 414 -18.14 -55.18 37.86
CA SER A 414 -17.71 -56.10 38.92
C SER A 414 -18.68 -57.27 39.03
#